data_AF-A0A239KDI7-F1
#
_entry.id   AF-A0A239KDI7-F1
#
_cell.length_a   1.000
_cell.length_b   1.000
_cell.length_c   1.000
_cell.angle_alpha   90.00
_cell.angle_beta   90.00
_cell.angle_gamma   90.00
#
_symmetry.space_group_name_H-M   'P 1'
#
loop_
_entity.id
_entity.type
_entity.pdbx_description
1 polymer ?
#
loop_
_entity_poly.entity_id
_entity_poly.type
_entity_poly.pdbx_seq_one_letter_code
_entity_poly.pdbx_strand_id
1 'polypeptide(L)'
;MSAHFSRGSRNKVAFVLSCPGRHEEQAKHPAAGVTGSNLNRLLAILGQRLDLQPLERAHVTITNAWDMIEYRQKTFRSEATDAEVMQTDNLHRLADELRHVTELVVFCGCKARLASRELLRLELLPNLKHVAFVDHLGMRGLLTIKSDANGKPIVAATKQKHDGRQDPLSFISAENTTRRLSVVLQRLLDSIQSVNQTSK
;
A
#
# COMPACT_ATOMS: atom_id res chain seq x y z
N MET A 1 17.43 1.27 -12.02
CA MET A 1 15.98 1.24 -11.74
C MET A 1 15.63 -0.16 -11.28
N SER A 2 14.87 -0.31 -10.20
CA SER A 2 14.52 -1.60 -9.57
C SER A 2 13.02 -1.81 -9.59
N ALA A 3 12.55 -3.02 -9.92
CA ALA A 3 11.13 -3.36 -9.90
C ALA A 3 10.54 -3.38 -8.48
N HIS A 4 11.36 -3.60 -7.44
CA HIS A 4 10.87 -3.69 -6.07
C HIS A 4 11.02 -2.38 -5.30
N PHE A 5 11.93 -1.48 -5.68
CA PHE A 5 12.30 -0.30 -4.88
C PHE A 5 12.40 1.00 -5.69
N SER A 6 11.87 2.07 -5.11
CA SER A 6 12.01 3.45 -5.57
C SER A 6 12.09 4.37 -4.36
N ARG A 7 13.22 5.08 -4.23
CA ARG A 7 13.42 6.07 -3.17
C ARG A 7 12.66 7.35 -3.48
N GLY A 8 11.92 7.85 -2.49
CA GLY A 8 11.24 9.14 -2.56
C GLY A 8 12.16 10.31 -2.25
N SER A 9 11.86 11.49 -2.79
CA SER A 9 12.69 12.68 -2.62
C SER A 9 12.64 13.30 -1.23
N ARG A 10 11.58 13.05 -0.44
CA ARG A 10 11.38 13.71 0.87
C ARG A 10 11.91 12.92 2.06
N ASN A 11 12.21 11.62 1.92
CA ASN A 11 12.68 10.74 3.00
C ASN A 11 11.80 10.71 4.28
N LYS A 12 10.53 11.13 4.20
CA LYS A 12 9.62 11.17 5.36
C LYS A 12 8.73 9.94 5.45
N VAL A 13 8.16 9.52 4.32
CA VAL A 13 7.14 8.49 4.26
C VAL A 13 7.56 7.38 3.30
N ALA A 14 7.27 6.14 3.68
CA ALA A 14 7.39 4.98 2.80
C ALA A 14 6.13 4.11 2.78
N PHE A 15 5.91 3.45 1.65
CA PHE A 15 4.92 2.40 1.48
C PHE A 15 5.63 1.07 1.19
N VAL A 16 5.32 0.05 1.98
CA VAL A 16 5.81 -1.32 1.79
C VAL A 16 4.67 -2.16 1.24
N LEU A 17 4.86 -2.65 0.02
CA LEU A 17 3.93 -3.51 -0.71
C LEU A 17 4.32 -4.98 -0.56
N SER A 18 3.60 -5.89 -1.23
CA SER A 18 3.84 -7.34 -1.11
C SER A 18 5.08 -7.79 -1.89
N CYS A 19 4.98 -7.83 -3.22
CA CYS A 19 6.05 -8.23 -4.13
C CYS A 19 5.81 -7.58 -5.52
N PRO A 20 6.86 -7.36 -6.32
CA PRO A 20 6.72 -6.88 -7.68
C PRO A 20 6.11 -7.96 -8.59
N GLY A 21 5.25 -7.55 -9.53
CA GLY A 21 4.62 -8.43 -10.51
C GLY A 21 5.08 -8.15 -11.93
N ARG A 22 4.31 -8.64 -12.91
CA ARG A 22 4.59 -8.50 -14.35
C ARG A 22 4.75 -7.03 -14.78
N HIS A 23 3.91 -6.13 -14.27
CA HIS A 23 3.97 -4.72 -14.67
C HIS A 23 5.22 -4.03 -14.12
N GLU A 24 5.58 -4.33 -12.87
CA GLU A 24 6.79 -3.80 -12.23
C GLU A 24 8.06 -4.30 -12.92
N GLU A 25 8.08 -5.57 -13.35
CA GLU A 25 9.17 -6.13 -14.15
C GLU A 25 9.38 -5.37 -15.46
N GLN A 26 8.30 -5.12 -16.20
CA GLN A 26 8.35 -4.42 -17.49
C GLN A 26 8.73 -2.94 -17.33
N ALA A 27 8.15 -2.26 -16.34
CA ALA A 27 8.36 -0.84 -16.11
C ALA A 27 9.64 -0.52 -15.32
N LYS A 28 10.27 -1.54 -14.70
CA LYS A 28 11.48 -1.43 -13.87
C LYS A 28 11.34 -0.46 -12.69
N HIS A 29 10.12 -0.31 -12.17
CA HIS A 29 9.83 0.44 -10.94
C HIS A 29 8.67 -0.22 -10.17
N PRO A 30 8.60 -0.10 -8.83
CA PRO A 30 7.53 -0.72 -8.05
C PRO A 30 6.17 -0.14 -8.37
N ALA A 31 5.10 -0.85 -8.00
CA ALA A 31 3.72 -0.38 -8.16
C ALA A 31 3.46 0.26 -9.54
N ALA A 32 3.76 -0.45 -10.62
CA ALA A 32 3.60 0.04 -11.99
C ALA A 32 2.21 -0.25 -12.56
N GLY A 33 1.50 -1.23 -11.99
CA GLY A 33 0.14 -1.57 -12.38
C GLY A 33 -0.94 -0.83 -11.60
N VAL A 34 -2.10 -1.47 -11.46
CA VAL A 34 -3.27 -0.93 -10.74
C VAL A 34 -2.95 -0.55 -9.30
N THR A 35 -2.04 -1.27 -8.63
CA THR A 35 -1.56 -0.91 -7.29
C THR A 35 -0.96 0.50 -7.26
N GLY A 36 -0.21 0.89 -8.29
CA GLY A 36 0.35 2.23 -8.45
C GLY A 36 -0.72 3.29 -8.66
N SER A 37 -1.67 3.02 -9.56
CA SER A 37 -2.81 3.93 -9.80
C SER A 37 -3.63 4.17 -8.54
N ASN A 38 -3.84 3.12 -7.74
CA ASN A 38 -4.55 3.21 -6.46
C ASN A 38 -3.73 3.96 -5.40
N LEU A 39 -2.41 3.76 -5.35
CA LEU A 39 -1.53 4.54 -4.48
C LEU A 39 -1.58 6.03 -4.83
N ASN A 40 -1.46 6.39 -6.12
CA ASN A 40 -1.54 7.79 -6.54
C ASN A 40 -2.87 8.44 -6.12
N ARG A 41 -3.99 7.71 -6.27
CA ARG A 41 -5.30 8.18 -5.79
C ARG A 41 -5.33 8.33 -4.27
N LEU A 42 -4.81 7.36 -3.52
CA LEU A 42 -4.73 7.45 -2.05
C LEU A 42 -3.94 8.68 -1.61
N LEU A 43 -2.78 8.94 -2.24
CA LEU A 43 -1.94 10.08 -1.92
C LEU A 43 -2.61 11.42 -2.27
N ALA A 44 -3.34 11.48 -3.37
CA ALA A 44 -4.13 12.66 -3.74
C ALA A 44 -5.23 12.96 -2.70
N ILE A 45 -5.98 11.93 -2.26
CA ILE A 45 -7.02 12.09 -1.22
C ILE A 45 -6.38 12.49 0.12
N LEU A 46 -5.22 11.92 0.46
CA LEU A 46 -4.48 12.28 1.67
C LEU A 46 -4.04 13.75 1.66
N GLY A 47 -3.47 14.22 0.54
CA GLY A 47 -3.10 15.63 0.37
C GLY A 47 -4.29 16.57 0.56
N GLN A 48 -5.43 16.25 -0.07
CA GLN A 48 -6.67 17.01 0.08
C GLN A 48 -7.20 17.03 1.52
N ARG A 49 -7.21 15.88 2.22
CA ARG A 49 -7.72 15.80 3.61
C ARG A 49 -6.87 16.57 4.61
N LEU A 50 -5.58 16.69 4.36
CA LEU A 50 -4.64 17.37 5.26
C LEU A 50 -4.41 18.85 4.88
N ASP A 51 -5.12 19.36 3.87
CA ASP A 51 -4.88 20.68 3.28
C ASP A 51 -3.40 20.91 2.92
N LEU A 52 -2.75 19.84 2.47
CA LEU A 52 -1.35 19.85 2.06
C LEU A 52 -1.27 19.91 0.53
N GLN A 53 -0.16 20.46 0.03
CA GLN A 53 0.22 20.29 -1.37
C GLN A 53 0.14 18.79 -1.74
N PRO A 54 -0.42 18.45 -2.92
CA PRO A 54 -0.65 17.06 -3.30
C PRO A 54 0.59 16.19 -3.07
N LEU A 55 0.42 15.11 -2.30
CA LEU A 55 1.51 14.19 -2.08
C LEU A 55 1.71 13.38 -3.36
N GLU A 56 2.71 13.73 -4.14
CA GLU A 56 3.04 12.92 -5.32
C GLU A 56 3.81 11.65 -4.97
N ARG A 57 3.70 10.67 -5.87
CA ARG A 57 4.46 9.43 -5.80
C ARG A 57 5.97 9.64 -5.66
N ALA A 58 6.53 10.65 -6.34
CA ALA A 58 7.95 10.97 -6.29
C ALA A 58 8.42 11.41 -4.89
N HIS A 59 7.50 11.87 -4.03
CA HIS A 59 7.82 12.31 -2.68
C HIS A 59 7.97 11.16 -1.68
N VAL A 60 7.43 9.98 -1.98
CA VAL A 60 7.38 8.85 -1.06
C VAL A 60 8.29 7.71 -1.51
N THR A 61 8.88 7.02 -0.55
CA THR A 61 9.62 5.79 -0.84
C THR A 61 8.62 4.66 -1.06
N ILE A 62 8.86 3.82 -2.05
CA ILE A 62 8.05 2.63 -2.31
C ILE A 62 8.99 1.44 -2.37
N THR A 63 8.74 0.45 -1.53
CA THR A 63 9.45 -0.83 -1.51
C THR A 63 8.45 -1.99 -1.48
N ASN A 64 8.94 -3.22 -1.66
CA ASN A 64 8.18 -4.45 -1.47
C ASN A 64 8.80 -5.29 -0.34
N ALA A 65 7.95 -6.01 0.38
CA ALA A 65 8.34 -6.96 1.42
C ALA A 65 9.19 -8.10 0.86
N TRP A 66 9.01 -8.43 -0.42
CA TRP A 66 9.83 -9.36 -1.19
C TRP A 66 10.32 -8.68 -2.47
N ASP A 67 11.60 -8.83 -2.79
CA ASP A 67 12.26 -8.13 -3.90
C ASP A 67 12.18 -8.86 -5.25
N MET A 68 11.87 -10.16 -5.24
CA MET A 68 11.78 -10.96 -6.45
C MET A 68 10.43 -10.81 -7.15
N ILE A 69 10.46 -10.92 -8.48
CA ILE A 69 9.27 -10.86 -9.36
C ILE A 69 8.39 -12.10 -9.17
N GLU A 70 7.14 -11.90 -8.77
CA GLU A 70 6.15 -12.96 -8.57
C GLU A 70 4.90 -12.72 -9.42
N TYR A 71 4.66 -13.61 -10.39
CA TYR A 71 3.39 -13.72 -11.10
C TYR A 71 3.21 -15.12 -11.69
N ARG A 72 1.94 -15.57 -11.80
CA ARG A 72 1.61 -16.98 -12.06
C ARG A 72 2.27 -17.55 -13.31
N GLN A 73 2.35 -16.77 -14.37
CA GLN A 73 2.93 -17.22 -15.64
C GLN A 73 4.45 -17.44 -15.58
N LYS A 74 5.16 -16.85 -14.60
CA LYS A 74 6.62 -16.99 -14.44
C LYS A 74 7.02 -17.88 -13.28
N THR A 75 6.27 -17.82 -12.19
CA THR A 75 6.64 -18.40 -10.88
C THR A 75 5.60 -19.37 -10.34
N PHE A 76 4.49 -19.57 -11.05
CA PHE A 76 3.32 -20.36 -10.61
C PHE A 76 2.60 -19.86 -9.36
N ARG A 77 3.11 -18.80 -8.73
CA ARG A 77 2.50 -18.11 -7.57
C ARG A 77 2.29 -16.62 -7.87
N SER A 78 1.67 -15.91 -6.94
CA SER A 78 1.43 -14.46 -7.07
C SER A 78 2.00 -13.64 -5.93
N GLU A 79 2.56 -14.29 -4.90
CA GLU A 79 3.19 -13.68 -3.74
C GLU A 79 4.25 -14.63 -3.19
N ALA A 80 5.19 -14.08 -2.42
CA ALA A 80 6.15 -14.85 -1.64
C ALA A 80 5.49 -15.64 -0.50
N THR A 81 6.15 -16.70 -0.07
CA THR A 81 5.82 -17.40 1.18
C THR A 81 6.15 -16.54 2.39
N ASP A 82 5.55 -16.85 3.53
CA ASP A 82 5.86 -16.16 4.79
C ASP A 82 7.33 -16.36 5.20
N ALA A 83 7.87 -17.56 4.97
CA ALA A 83 9.26 -17.87 5.27
C ALA A 83 10.24 -17.00 4.46
N GLU A 84 10.00 -16.83 3.15
CA GLU A 84 10.84 -15.96 2.29
C GLU A 84 10.79 -14.50 2.74
N VAL A 85 9.61 -13.98 3.08
CA VAL A 85 9.47 -12.61 3.59
C VAL A 85 10.26 -12.41 4.89
N MET A 86 10.33 -13.43 5.75
CA MET A 86 11.02 -13.39 7.04
C MET A 86 12.49 -13.81 6.97
N GLN A 87 13.05 -14.11 5.79
CA GLN A 87 14.46 -14.44 5.67
C GLN A 87 15.33 -13.26 6.13
N THR A 88 16.37 -13.56 6.90
CA THR A 88 17.28 -12.56 7.48
C THR A 88 17.81 -11.60 6.42
N ASP A 89 18.34 -12.11 5.32
CA ASP A 89 18.90 -11.28 4.24
C ASP A 89 17.84 -10.36 3.61
N ASN A 90 16.60 -10.85 3.43
CA ASN A 90 15.50 -10.04 2.92
C ASN A 90 15.08 -8.95 3.91
N LEU A 91 15.06 -9.25 5.21
CA LEU A 91 14.76 -8.27 6.26
C LEU A 91 15.84 -7.19 6.34
N HIS A 92 17.13 -7.55 6.25
CA HIS A 92 18.22 -6.57 6.19
C HIS A 92 18.14 -5.70 4.94
N ARG A 93 17.90 -6.28 3.75
CA ARG A 93 17.64 -5.52 2.52
C ARG A 93 16.49 -4.52 2.72
N LEU A 94 15.35 -4.98 3.23
CA LEU A 94 14.19 -4.14 3.44
C LEU A 94 14.46 -3.03 4.47
N ALA A 95 15.21 -3.33 5.53
CA ALA A 95 15.64 -2.34 6.51
C ALA A 95 16.55 -1.28 5.88
N ASP A 96 17.52 -1.68 5.07
CA ASP A 96 18.41 -0.78 4.35
C ASP A 96 17.66 0.14 3.37
N GLU A 97 16.65 -0.38 2.69
CA GLU A 97 15.77 0.41 1.82
C GLU A 97 14.86 1.38 2.57
N LEU A 98 14.64 1.15 3.87
CA LEU A 98 13.77 1.97 4.73
C LEU A 98 14.56 2.87 5.70
N ARG A 99 15.87 2.68 5.87
CA ARG A 99 16.66 3.35 6.91
C ARG A 99 16.66 4.88 6.83
N HIS A 100 16.43 5.44 5.63
CA HIS A 100 16.36 6.88 5.43
C HIS A 100 14.99 7.47 5.76
N VAL A 101 13.98 6.64 6.02
CA VAL A 101 12.60 7.06 6.29
C VAL A 101 12.47 7.45 7.76
N THR A 102 12.04 8.68 8.00
CA THR A 102 12.14 9.29 9.34
C THR A 102 10.81 9.44 10.08
N GLU A 103 9.68 9.51 9.37
CA GLU A 103 8.38 9.81 9.99
C GLU A 103 7.47 8.59 10.03
N LEU A 104 7.20 7.97 8.86
CA LEU A 104 6.16 6.96 8.74
C LEU A 104 6.50 5.87 7.72
N VAL A 105 6.34 4.61 8.11
CA VAL A 105 6.28 3.48 7.18
C VAL A 105 4.87 2.87 7.21
N VAL A 106 4.25 2.79 6.03
CA VAL A 106 2.92 2.19 5.84
C VAL A 106 3.08 0.81 5.21
N PHE A 107 2.71 -0.24 5.94
CA PHE A 107 2.74 -1.62 5.46
C PHE A 107 1.37 -2.03 4.91
N CYS A 108 1.33 -2.36 3.62
CA CYS A 108 0.10 -2.63 2.87
C CYS A 108 -0.11 -4.14 2.67
N GLY A 109 -1.12 -4.70 3.35
CA GLY A 109 -1.47 -6.12 3.26
C GLY A 109 -0.66 -7.04 4.17
N CYS A 110 -0.95 -8.35 4.09
CA CYS A 110 -0.45 -9.32 5.06
C CYS A 110 1.06 -9.54 5.01
N LYS A 111 1.66 -9.63 3.81
CA LYS A 111 3.12 -9.85 3.65
C LYS A 111 3.94 -8.68 4.18
N ALA A 112 3.55 -7.46 3.84
CA ALA A 112 4.17 -6.26 4.39
C ALA A 112 4.02 -6.20 5.91
N ARG A 113 2.83 -6.51 6.45
CA ARG A 113 2.62 -6.58 7.91
C ARG A 113 3.50 -7.64 8.58
N LEU A 114 3.69 -8.80 7.96
CA LEU A 114 4.57 -9.85 8.47
C LEU A 114 6.02 -9.35 8.54
N ALA A 115 6.53 -8.77 7.46
CA ALA A 115 7.87 -8.18 7.43
C ALA A 115 8.06 -7.13 8.52
N SER A 116 7.07 -6.24 8.71
CA SER A 116 7.10 -5.22 9.77
C SER A 116 7.29 -5.82 11.16
N ARG A 117 6.56 -6.88 11.49
CA ARG A 117 6.66 -7.52 12.81
C ARG A 117 8.08 -8.04 13.08
N GLU A 118 8.70 -8.67 12.08
CA GLU A 118 10.07 -9.16 12.22
C GLU A 118 11.10 -8.02 12.24
N LEU A 119 10.95 -6.99 11.41
CA LEU A 119 11.82 -5.81 11.43
C LEU A 119 11.82 -5.13 12.80
N LEU A 120 10.65 -5.01 13.43
CA LEU A 120 10.50 -4.42 14.76
C LEU A 120 11.07 -5.35 15.84
N ARG A 121 10.81 -6.66 15.76
CA ARG A 121 11.33 -7.66 16.70
C ARG A 121 12.87 -7.72 16.69
N LEU A 122 13.48 -7.52 15.52
CA LEU A 122 14.93 -7.50 15.33
C LEU A 122 15.54 -6.09 15.50
N GLU A 123 14.73 -5.09 15.84
CA GLU A 123 15.19 -3.70 16.04
C GLU A 123 15.93 -3.12 14.82
N LEU A 124 15.57 -3.54 13.60
CA LEU A 124 16.24 -3.12 12.36
C LEU A 124 15.83 -1.71 11.88
N LEU A 125 14.83 -1.10 12.52
CA LEU A 125 14.35 0.26 12.22
C LEU A 125 14.28 1.13 13.50
N PRO A 126 15.38 1.32 14.24
CA PRO A 126 15.36 1.89 15.59
C PRO A 126 14.95 3.38 15.63
N ASN A 127 15.09 4.09 14.51
CA ASN A 127 14.80 5.53 14.42
C ASN A 127 13.42 5.85 13.82
N LEU A 128 12.62 4.83 13.49
CA LEU A 128 11.33 5.05 12.86
C LEU A 128 10.29 5.47 13.90
N LYS A 129 9.70 6.66 13.72
CA LYS A 129 8.72 7.20 14.67
C LYS A 129 7.38 6.47 14.63
N HIS A 130 6.86 6.19 13.43
CA HIS A 130 5.53 5.63 13.26
C HIS A 130 5.48 4.50 12.23
N VAL A 131 4.64 3.51 12.55
CA VAL A 131 4.28 2.40 11.68
C VAL A 131 2.76 2.37 11.56
N ALA A 132 2.26 2.22 10.33
CA ALA A 132 0.84 2.05 10.08
C ALA A 132 0.59 0.80 9.22
N PHE A 133 -0.59 0.20 9.40
CA PHE A 133 -1.01 -0.98 8.65
C PHE A 133 -2.30 -0.70 7.91
N VAL A 134 -2.31 -1.00 6.62
CA VAL A 134 -3.50 -0.85 5.77
C VAL A 134 -3.71 -2.06 4.89
N ASP A 135 -4.87 -2.12 4.24
CA ASP A 135 -5.20 -3.15 3.26
C ASP A 135 -4.26 -3.09 2.05
N HIS A 136 -4.14 -4.22 1.35
CA HIS A 136 -3.37 -4.26 0.11
C HIS A 136 -4.02 -3.36 -0.97
N LEU A 137 -3.23 -2.46 -1.57
CA LEU A 137 -3.74 -1.44 -2.50
C LEU A 137 -4.09 -1.99 -3.90
N GLY A 138 -3.71 -3.23 -4.21
CA GLY A 138 -4.17 -3.94 -5.40
C GLY A 138 -5.68 -4.30 -5.34
N MET A 139 -6.29 -4.55 -6.50
CA MET A 139 -7.74 -4.78 -6.60
C MET A 139 -8.28 -5.88 -5.69
N ARG A 140 -7.55 -6.99 -5.54
CA ARG A 140 -7.98 -8.10 -4.66
C ARG A 140 -8.12 -7.63 -3.21
N GLY A 141 -7.17 -6.85 -2.72
CA GLY A 141 -7.19 -6.28 -1.38
C GLY A 141 -8.33 -5.29 -1.21
N LEU A 142 -8.47 -4.32 -2.11
CA LEU A 142 -9.56 -3.35 -2.05
C LEU A 142 -10.95 -3.99 -2.10
N LEU A 143 -11.14 -5.04 -2.92
CA LEU A 143 -12.43 -5.72 -3.04
C LEU A 143 -12.89 -6.42 -1.75
N THR A 144 -12.01 -6.63 -0.77
CA THR A 144 -12.39 -7.10 0.57
C THR A 144 -13.19 -6.05 1.35
N ILE A 145 -13.01 -4.76 1.05
CA ILE A 145 -13.74 -3.65 1.66
C ILE A 145 -15.15 -3.59 1.05
N LYS A 146 -16.15 -3.93 1.86
CA LYS A 146 -17.56 -4.05 1.45
C LYS A 146 -18.43 -2.83 1.78
N SER A 147 -17.96 -1.95 2.67
CA SER A 147 -18.64 -0.72 3.05
C SER A 147 -17.68 0.46 2.96
N ASP A 148 -18.20 1.66 2.74
CA ASP A 148 -17.41 2.89 2.71
C ASP A 148 -17.14 3.45 4.12
N ALA A 149 -16.47 4.61 4.18
CA ALA A 149 -16.06 5.24 5.44
C ALA A 149 -17.25 5.67 6.33
N ASN A 150 -18.46 5.75 5.77
CA ASN A 150 -19.69 6.07 6.50
C ASN A 150 -20.51 4.81 6.81
N GLY A 151 -19.96 3.62 6.58
CA GLY A 151 -20.64 2.33 6.79
C GLY A 151 -21.62 1.94 5.68
N LYS A 152 -21.77 2.73 4.60
CA LYS A 152 -22.70 2.41 3.52
C LYS A 152 -22.13 1.31 2.61
N PRO A 153 -22.90 0.29 2.23
CA PRO A 153 -22.42 -0.77 1.34
C PRO A 153 -21.87 -0.25 0.01
N ILE A 154 -20.80 -0.88 -0.46
CA ILE A 154 -20.19 -0.66 -1.78
C ILE A 154 -20.61 -1.80 -2.71
N VAL A 155 -21.75 -1.59 -3.36
CA VAL A 155 -22.37 -2.56 -4.27
C VAL A 155 -21.54 -2.70 -5.55
N ALA A 156 -21.45 -3.91 -6.12
CA ALA A 156 -20.76 -4.16 -7.39
C ALA A 156 -21.34 -3.29 -8.53
N ALA A 157 -20.47 -2.80 -9.42
CA ALA A 157 -20.88 -1.90 -10.50
C ALA A 157 -21.94 -2.53 -11.43
N THR A 158 -21.81 -3.82 -11.72
CA THR A 158 -22.79 -4.59 -12.52
C THR A 158 -24.15 -4.67 -11.86
N LYS A 159 -24.20 -4.86 -10.54
CA LYS A 159 -25.45 -4.85 -9.78
C LYS A 159 -26.09 -3.45 -9.75
N GLN A 160 -25.30 -2.39 -9.53
CA GLN A 160 -25.83 -1.02 -9.59
C GLN A 160 -26.42 -0.70 -10.98
N LYS A 161 -25.80 -1.19 -12.06
CA LYS A 161 -26.34 -1.09 -13.42
C LYS A 161 -27.69 -1.80 -13.56
N HIS A 162 -27.76 -3.04 -13.09
CA HIS A 162 -29.00 -3.81 -13.09
C HIS A 162 -30.10 -3.10 -12.29
N ASP A 163 -29.74 -2.47 -11.18
CA ASP A 163 -30.66 -1.73 -10.31
C ASP A 163 -31.01 -0.31 -10.83
N GLY A 164 -30.69 -0.01 -12.10
CA GLY A 164 -31.17 1.19 -12.81
C GLY A 164 -30.18 2.36 -12.91
N ARG A 165 -28.93 2.22 -12.45
CA ARG A 165 -27.93 3.30 -12.54
C ARG A 165 -27.52 3.59 -13.99
N GLN A 166 -27.60 4.85 -14.41
CA GLN A 166 -27.33 5.23 -15.81
C GLN A 166 -25.85 5.48 -16.13
N ASP A 167 -25.01 5.81 -15.12
CA ASP A 167 -23.58 6.09 -15.32
C ASP A 167 -22.80 4.94 -15.99
N PRO A 168 -21.74 5.21 -16.76
CA PRO A 168 -20.90 4.16 -17.34
C PRO A 168 -20.31 3.21 -16.28
N LEU A 169 -20.17 1.91 -16.62
CA LEU A 169 -19.60 0.90 -15.70
C LEU A 169 -18.20 1.27 -15.19
N SER A 170 -17.39 1.88 -16.05
CA SER A 170 -16.05 2.37 -15.71
C SER A 170 -16.10 3.48 -14.66
N PHE A 171 -17.06 4.40 -14.77
CA PHE A 171 -17.29 5.47 -13.80
C PHE A 171 -17.72 4.90 -12.44
N ILE A 172 -18.72 4.01 -12.43
CA ILE A 172 -19.20 3.36 -11.20
C ILE A 172 -18.06 2.58 -10.52
N SER A 173 -17.24 1.87 -11.30
CA SER A 173 -16.11 1.11 -10.78
C SER A 173 -15.02 2.02 -10.21
N ALA A 174 -14.74 3.15 -10.86
CA ALA A 174 -13.80 4.15 -10.36
C ALA A 174 -14.29 4.78 -9.05
N GLU A 175 -15.55 5.19 -8.97
CA GLU A 175 -16.17 5.72 -7.76
C GLU A 175 -16.12 4.70 -6.60
N ASN A 176 -16.50 3.45 -6.88
CA ASN A 176 -16.41 2.35 -5.94
C ASN A 176 -14.98 2.12 -5.43
N THR A 177 -13.97 2.36 -6.27
CA THR A 177 -12.56 2.26 -5.88
C THR A 177 -12.18 3.43 -4.97
N THR A 178 -12.59 4.65 -5.31
CA THR A 178 -12.38 5.85 -4.47
C THR A 178 -13.02 5.71 -3.09
N ARG A 179 -14.24 5.16 -3.01
CA ARG A 179 -14.91 4.88 -1.73
C ARG A 179 -14.11 3.90 -0.86
N ARG A 180 -13.52 2.85 -1.46
CA ARG A 180 -12.63 1.91 -0.76
C ARG A 180 -11.33 2.55 -0.30
N LEU A 181 -10.71 3.36 -1.15
CA LEU A 181 -9.48 4.09 -0.79
C LEU A 181 -9.73 5.10 0.34
N SER A 182 -10.94 5.66 0.42
CA SER A 182 -11.33 6.53 1.55
C SER A 182 -11.36 5.77 2.87
N VAL A 183 -11.77 4.49 2.87
CA VAL A 183 -11.68 3.61 4.05
C VAL A 183 -10.23 3.31 4.42
N VAL A 184 -9.39 3.01 3.43
CA VAL A 184 -7.94 2.79 3.62
C VAL A 184 -7.30 4.03 4.24
N LEU A 185 -7.64 5.21 3.75
CA LEU A 185 -7.16 6.48 4.30
C LEU A 185 -7.62 6.69 5.74
N GLN A 186 -8.88 6.40 6.06
CA GLN A 186 -9.37 6.49 7.44
C GLN A 186 -8.55 5.59 8.36
N ARG A 187 -8.36 4.32 8.00
CA ARG A 187 -7.54 3.36 8.76
C ARG A 187 -6.09 3.81 8.94
N LEU A 188 -5.52 4.44 7.92
CA LEU A 188 -4.18 5.03 7.99
C LEU A 188 -4.12 6.15 9.04
N LEU A 189 -5.07 7.08 9.00
CA LEU A 189 -5.15 8.20 9.94
C LEU A 189 -5.39 7.71 11.38
N ASP A 190 -6.30 6.76 11.57
CA ASP A 190 -6.59 6.13 12.87
C ASP A 190 -5.34 5.43 13.43
N SER A 191 -4.56 4.76 12.56
CA SER A 191 -3.30 4.10 12.96
C SER A 191 -2.25 5.10 13.42
N ILE A 192 -2.18 6.28 12.80
CA ILE A 192 -1.24 7.34 13.21
C ILE A 192 -1.69 7.99 14.52
N GLN A 193 -3.00 8.23 14.69
CA GLN A 193 -3.55 8.86 15.89
C GLN A 193 -3.44 7.98 17.14
N SER A 194 -3.69 6.68 17.00
CA SER A 194 -3.57 5.74 18.14
C SER A 194 -2.15 5.68 18.71
N VAL A 195 -1.12 5.73 17.85
CA VAL A 195 0.30 5.77 18.28
C VAL A 195 0.64 7.03 19.08
N ASN A 196 0.01 8.18 18.75
CA ASN A 196 0.25 9.44 19.45
C ASN A 196 -0.44 9.53 20.83
N GLN A 197 -1.42 8.67 21.12
CA GLN A 197 -2.11 8.64 22.40
C GLN A 197 -1.40 7.75 23.44
N THR A 198 -0.65 6.74 22.99
CA THR A 198 0.14 5.84 23.86
C THR A 198 1.49 6.40 24.30
N SER A 199 1.91 7.54 23.77
CA SER A 199 3.20 8.19 24.06
C SER A 199 3.07 9.42 24.97
N LYS A 200 1.96 9.54 25.72
CA LYS A 200 1.73 10.59 26.73
C LYS A 200 1.61 10.00 28.12
#